data_AF-A0A1S3KBA9-F1
#
_entry.id   AF-A0A1S3KBA9-F1
#
_cell.length_a   1.000
_cell.length_b   1.000
_cell.length_c   1.000
_cell.angle_alpha   90.00
_cell.angle_beta   90.00
_cell.angle_gamma   90.00
#
_symmetry.space_group_name_H-M   'P 1'
#
loop_
_entity.id
_entity.type
_entity.pdbx_description
1 polymer ?
#
loop_
_entity_poly.entity_id
_entity_poly.type
_entity_poly.pdbx_seq_one_letter_code
_entity_poly.pdbx_strand_id
1 'polypeptide(L)'
;MPRRKVFYEVCDRIQPVPTRIFSLLLVLLQGALLDAFLFLHYGGNWYWWFVADLGTAAVFIAAFVVAGKYYKRTKHNKMEPESHLIQGRVLGLLPLGYIAWFTYSGLMVPRVALIFKHIAAGLDEKDILGPNFLKTALALTAPIFLLMVLSQHNKRQTQERKHYIETLVNVVPFDILDSVEFLEILFVQESRLVLPFTLEDFIIAFPCINLIIPGFCFVVLSQSFYGERPLSRGFQFIYTLSHILLVNVPFLTIRMYLWHLLSQDISVFLIKNIMMICLGVNDLYELCGESDDDGVDGAGADGEPGEAMELQDRPPSRVVPIEDGEHGDDEEQPHTVFI
;
A
#
# COMPACT_ATOMS: atom_id res chain seq x y z
N MET A 1 38.61 -2.22 5.26
CA MET A 1 37.30 -2.06 4.58
C MET A 1 36.36 -3.30 4.53
N PRO A 2 36.76 -4.58 4.77
CA PRO A 2 35.83 -5.72 4.65
C PRO A 2 34.85 -5.87 5.82
N ARG A 3 35.20 -5.40 7.04
CA ARG A 3 34.33 -5.49 8.23
C ARG A 3 33.00 -4.74 8.08
N ARG A 4 32.97 -3.60 7.39
CA ARG A 4 31.71 -2.87 7.12
C ARG A 4 30.79 -3.63 6.16
N LYS A 5 31.34 -4.29 5.14
CA LYS A 5 30.54 -5.10 4.19
C LYS A 5 29.98 -6.35 4.86
N VAL A 6 30.79 -7.06 5.65
CA VAL A 6 30.32 -8.24 6.41
C VAL A 6 29.30 -7.85 7.48
N PHE A 7 29.54 -6.77 8.22
CA PHE A 7 28.57 -6.26 9.20
C PHE A 7 27.27 -5.83 8.53
N TYR A 8 27.36 -5.13 7.39
CA TYR A 8 26.20 -4.77 6.58
C TYR A 8 25.45 -6.02 6.10
N GLU A 9 26.12 -7.04 5.56
CA GLU A 9 25.50 -8.29 5.10
C GLU A 9 24.84 -9.12 6.22
N VAL A 10 25.44 -9.14 7.41
CA VAL A 10 24.87 -9.81 8.59
C VAL A 10 23.65 -9.05 9.11
N CYS A 11 23.76 -7.73 9.26
CA CYS A 11 22.63 -6.87 9.64
C CYS A 11 21.52 -6.94 8.57
N ASP A 12 21.90 -7.04 7.30
CA ASP A 12 21.02 -7.19 6.15
C ASP A 12 20.22 -8.51 6.18
N ARG A 13 20.86 -9.61 6.59
CA ARG A 13 20.17 -10.90 6.74
C ARG A 13 19.25 -10.93 7.97
N ILE A 14 19.60 -10.22 9.04
CA ILE A 14 18.90 -10.28 10.33
C ILE A 14 17.74 -9.29 10.41
N GLN A 15 17.84 -8.10 9.81
CA GLN A 15 16.87 -7.00 9.94
C GLN A 15 15.39 -7.30 9.61
N PRO A 16 15.01 -8.15 8.63
CA PRO A 16 13.59 -8.43 8.38
C PRO A 16 12.94 -9.37 9.41
N VAL A 17 13.74 -10.15 10.16
CA VAL A 17 13.26 -11.10 11.17
C VAL A 17 12.63 -10.41 12.39
N PRO A 18 13.29 -9.43 13.07
CA PRO A 18 12.69 -8.75 14.21
C PRO A 18 11.43 -7.97 13.83
N THR A 19 11.37 -7.36 12.65
CA THR A 19 10.16 -6.67 12.16
C THR A 19 8.96 -7.62 12.06
N ARG A 20 9.18 -8.84 11.53
CA ARG A 20 8.13 -9.88 11.43
C ARG A 20 7.69 -10.39 12.79
N ILE A 21 8.64 -10.66 13.69
CA ILE A 21 8.35 -11.10 15.05
C ILE A 21 7.55 -10.02 15.78
N PHE A 22 8.00 -8.77 15.71
CA PHE A 22 7.33 -7.65 16.36
C PHE A 22 5.92 -7.41 15.80
N SER A 23 5.74 -7.50 14.47
CA SER A 23 4.42 -7.45 13.83
C SER A 23 3.48 -8.55 14.35
N LEU A 24 3.94 -9.80 14.44
CA LEU A 24 3.16 -10.91 15.00
C LEU A 24 2.80 -10.69 16.46
N LEU A 25 3.75 -10.21 17.26
CA LEU A 25 3.52 -9.93 18.67
C LEU A 25 2.46 -8.83 18.86
N LEU A 26 2.48 -7.79 18.03
CA LEU A 26 1.45 -6.74 18.08
C LEU A 26 0.07 -7.25 17.67
N VAL A 27 -0.03 -8.09 16.63
CA VAL A 27 -1.32 -8.70 16.23
C VAL A 27 -1.89 -9.55 17.37
N LEU A 28 -1.07 -10.41 17.98
CA LEU A 28 -1.49 -11.25 19.10
C LEU A 28 -1.85 -10.43 20.34
N LEU A 29 -1.04 -9.42 20.65
CA LEU A 29 -1.30 -8.50 21.77
C LEU A 29 -2.64 -7.82 21.56
N GLN A 30 -2.84 -7.18 20.41
CA GLN A 30 -4.08 -6.45 20.12
C GLN A 30 -5.30 -7.36 20.13
N GLY A 31 -5.21 -8.57 19.55
CA GLY A 31 -6.29 -9.57 19.60
C GLY A 31 -6.65 -9.93 21.04
N ALA A 32 -5.64 -10.23 21.87
CA ALA A 32 -5.83 -10.51 23.29
C ALA A 32 -6.45 -9.33 24.07
N LEU A 33 -6.08 -8.08 23.73
CA LEU A 33 -6.69 -6.90 24.35
C LEU A 33 -8.18 -6.79 24.00
N LEU A 34 -8.54 -6.89 22.72
CA LEU A 34 -9.93 -6.80 22.28
C LEU A 34 -10.77 -7.96 22.84
N ASP A 35 -10.20 -9.15 22.93
CA ASP A 35 -10.85 -10.32 23.52
C ASP A 35 -11.08 -10.14 25.03
N ALA A 36 -10.14 -9.52 25.75
CA ALA A 36 -10.33 -9.19 27.15
C ALA A 36 -11.51 -8.21 27.36
N PHE A 37 -11.65 -7.20 26.49
CA PHE A 37 -12.81 -6.29 26.51
C PHE A 37 -14.13 -7.03 26.32
N LEU A 38 -14.20 -7.90 25.30
CA LEU A 38 -15.40 -8.68 25.00
C LEU A 38 -15.72 -9.69 26.10
N PHE A 39 -14.72 -10.35 26.67
CA PHE A 39 -14.90 -11.33 27.74
C PHE A 39 -15.50 -10.69 29.00
N LEU A 40 -14.95 -9.56 29.44
CA LEU A 40 -15.35 -8.92 30.69
C LEU A 40 -16.73 -8.26 30.62
N HIS A 41 -17.12 -7.73 29.46
CA HIS A 41 -18.33 -6.90 29.35
C HIS A 41 -19.48 -7.54 28.57
N TYR A 42 -19.22 -8.50 27.67
CA TYR A 42 -20.26 -9.05 26.78
C TYR A 42 -20.69 -10.49 27.13
N GLY A 43 -19.87 -11.25 27.86
CA GLY A 43 -20.24 -12.57 28.41
C GLY A 43 -20.61 -13.68 27.39
N GLY A 44 -20.39 -13.47 26.09
CA GLY A 44 -20.71 -14.41 25.02
C GLY A 44 -19.68 -15.54 24.82
N ASN A 45 -19.83 -16.31 23.72
CA ASN A 45 -18.86 -17.34 23.32
C ASN A 45 -17.52 -16.74 22.87
N TRP A 46 -16.72 -16.33 23.84
CA TRP A 46 -15.39 -15.71 23.66
C TRP A 46 -14.36 -16.65 23.02
N TYR A 47 -14.54 -17.97 23.18
CA TYR A 47 -13.61 -18.97 22.66
C TYR A 47 -13.39 -18.87 21.13
N TRP A 48 -14.45 -18.54 20.38
CA TRP A 48 -14.33 -18.41 18.91
C TRP A 48 -13.40 -17.27 18.49
N TRP A 49 -13.33 -16.19 19.29
CA TRP A 49 -12.42 -15.08 19.03
C TRP A 49 -10.96 -15.47 19.24
N PHE A 50 -10.67 -16.27 20.26
CA PHE A 50 -9.33 -16.81 20.47
C PHE A 50 -8.89 -17.74 19.33
N VAL A 51 -9.80 -18.60 18.86
CA VAL A 51 -9.53 -19.47 17.69
C VAL A 51 -9.29 -18.63 16.44
N ALA A 52 -10.05 -17.55 16.24
CA ALA A 52 -9.87 -16.63 15.13
C ALA A 52 -8.52 -15.90 15.19
N ASP A 53 -8.02 -15.54 16.38
CA ASP A 53 -6.71 -14.91 16.56
C ASP A 53 -5.57 -15.89 16.23
N LEU A 54 -5.70 -17.15 16.63
CA LEU A 54 -4.76 -18.20 16.25
C LEU A 54 -4.75 -18.40 14.72
N GLY A 55 -5.92 -18.37 14.08
CA GLY A 55 -6.05 -18.41 12.62
C GLY A 55 -5.35 -17.22 11.94
N THR A 56 -5.59 -16.01 12.44
CA THR A 56 -4.96 -14.78 11.92
C THR A 56 -3.44 -14.83 12.04
N ALA A 57 -2.93 -15.25 13.20
CA ALA A 57 -1.50 -15.41 13.43
C ALA A 57 -0.89 -16.45 12.48
N ALA A 58 -1.59 -17.57 12.22
CA ALA A 58 -1.15 -18.57 11.25
C ALA A 58 -1.07 -17.99 9.82
N VAL A 59 -2.05 -17.17 9.41
CA VAL A 59 -2.04 -16.50 8.10
C VAL A 59 -0.89 -15.50 8.00
N PHE A 60 -0.61 -14.71 9.05
CA PHE A 60 0.55 -13.81 9.08
C PHE A 60 1.88 -14.58 9.00
N ILE A 61 2.03 -15.67 9.76
CA ILE A 61 3.21 -16.53 9.70
C ILE A 61 3.39 -17.08 8.28
N ALA A 62 2.32 -17.59 7.67
CA ALA A 62 2.35 -18.08 6.30
C ALA A 62 2.77 -16.96 5.32
N ALA A 63 2.22 -15.75 5.46
CA ALA A 63 2.59 -14.59 4.64
C ALA A 63 4.08 -14.26 4.77
N PHE A 64 4.62 -14.23 5.99
CA PHE A 64 6.03 -13.94 6.23
C PHE A 64 6.98 -15.06 5.77
N VAL A 65 6.58 -16.32 5.90
CA VAL A 65 7.35 -17.48 5.43
C VAL A 65 7.40 -17.50 3.89
N VAL A 66 6.27 -17.29 3.22
CA VAL A 66 6.21 -17.22 1.75
C VAL A 66 7.04 -16.06 1.25
N ALA A 67 6.93 -14.88 1.88
CA ALA A 67 7.76 -13.73 1.56
C ALA A 67 9.26 -14.01 1.72
N GLY A 68 9.65 -14.66 2.81
CA GLY A 68 11.03 -15.07 3.06
C GLY A 68 11.56 -16.08 2.05
N LYS A 69 10.77 -17.11 1.70
CA LYS A 69 11.14 -18.12 0.70
C LYS A 69 11.28 -17.51 -0.68
N TYR A 70 10.36 -16.62 -1.06
CA TYR A 70 10.41 -15.89 -2.32
C TYR A 70 11.71 -15.08 -2.43
N TYR A 71 12.01 -14.27 -1.41
CA TYR A 71 13.24 -13.48 -1.37
C TYR A 71 14.51 -14.33 -1.49
N LYS A 72 14.56 -15.48 -0.82
CA LYS A 72 15.71 -16.40 -0.88
C LYS A 72 15.91 -16.97 -2.29
N ARG A 73 14.82 -17.26 -3.02
CA ARG A 73 14.87 -17.77 -4.41
C ARG A 73 15.36 -16.70 -5.38
N THR A 74 14.81 -15.48 -5.31
CA THR A 74 15.20 -14.36 -6.19
C THR A 74 16.66 -13.93 -5.99
N LYS A 75 17.21 -14.06 -4.77
CA LYS A 75 18.63 -13.75 -4.50
C LYS A 75 19.59 -14.79 -5.09
N HIS A 76 19.16 -16.05 -5.21
CA HIS A 76 20.01 -17.15 -5.68
C HIS A 76 19.94 -17.35 -7.20
N ASN A 77 18.77 -17.17 -7.82
CA ASN A 77 18.58 -17.27 -9.27
C ASN A 77 18.72 -15.89 -9.91
N LYS A 78 19.97 -15.45 -10.17
CA LYS A 78 20.26 -14.28 -11.04
C LYS A 78 20.02 -14.54 -12.53
N MET A 79 19.67 -15.77 -12.92
CA MET A 79 19.41 -16.20 -14.29
C MET A 79 18.32 -17.27 -14.26
N GLU A 80 17.06 -16.90 -14.44
CA GLU A 80 16.11 -17.82 -15.07
C GLU A 80 15.14 -17.02 -15.96
N PRO A 81 14.84 -17.53 -17.17
CA PRO A 81 14.05 -16.83 -18.17
C PRO A 81 12.57 -16.78 -17.78
N GLU A 82 11.90 -15.73 -18.23
CA GLU A 82 10.54 -15.26 -17.91
C GLU A 82 9.37 -16.27 -18.03
N SER A 83 9.62 -17.54 -18.39
CA SER A 83 8.60 -18.53 -18.76
C SER A 83 7.88 -19.18 -17.56
N HIS A 84 8.56 -19.41 -16.43
CA HIS A 84 7.91 -19.93 -15.21
C HIS A 84 7.20 -18.87 -14.36
N LEU A 85 7.47 -17.58 -14.61
CA LEU A 85 6.76 -16.44 -14.01
C LEU A 85 5.32 -16.29 -14.52
N ILE A 86 4.95 -16.99 -15.60
CA ILE A 86 3.65 -16.90 -16.28
C ILE A 86 2.55 -17.68 -15.55
N GLN A 87 2.89 -18.72 -14.79
CA GLN A 87 1.87 -19.54 -14.12
C GLN A 87 1.54 -19.06 -12.69
N GLY A 88 2.43 -18.27 -12.07
CA GLY A 88 2.14 -17.47 -10.87
C GLY A 88 1.50 -16.10 -11.18
N ARG A 89 1.19 -15.82 -12.45
CA ARG A 89 0.84 -14.50 -12.98
C ARG A 89 -0.60 -14.03 -12.67
N VAL A 90 -1.45 -14.90 -12.13
CA VAL A 90 -2.85 -14.57 -11.78
C VAL A 90 -3.01 -14.13 -10.32
N LEU A 91 -2.13 -14.60 -9.43
CA LEU A 91 -2.12 -14.23 -8.02
C LEU A 91 -0.82 -13.46 -7.79
N GLY A 92 -0.90 -12.14 -7.60
CA GLY A 92 0.28 -11.26 -7.51
C GLY A 92 1.39 -11.79 -6.60
N LEU A 93 2.60 -11.27 -6.76
CA LEU A 93 3.87 -11.85 -6.27
C LEU A 93 3.87 -12.33 -4.80
N LEU A 94 3.04 -11.73 -3.94
CA LEU A 94 2.81 -12.14 -2.56
C LEU A 94 1.32 -12.10 -2.22
N PRO A 95 0.54 -13.11 -2.65
CA PRO A 95 -0.90 -13.06 -2.50
C PRO A 95 -1.31 -13.14 -1.02
N LEU A 96 -0.44 -13.70 -0.17
CA LEU A 96 -0.69 -13.79 1.26
C LEU A 96 -0.64 -12.45 2.00
N GLY A 97 -0.03 -11.39 1.44
CA GLY A 97 0.04 -10.09 2.11
C GLY A 97 -1.34 -9.45 2.28
N TYR A 98 -2.08 -9.30 1.18
CA TYR A 98 -3.45 -8.78 1.27
C TYR A 98 -4.40 -9.77 1.96
N ILE A 99 -4.22 -11.10 1.78
CA ILE A 99 -5.03 -12.10 2.51
C ILE A 99 -4.84 -11.95 4.02
N ALA A 100 -3.61 -11.80 4.48
CA ALA A 100 -3.32 -11.57 5.90
C ALA A 100 -4.01 -10.30 6.41
N TRP A 101 -3.91 -9.19 5.67
CA TRP A 101 -4.55 -7.94 6.10
C TRP A 101 -6.08 -8.07 6.13
N PHE A 102 -6.72 -8.58 5.06
CA PHE A 102 -8.17 -8.77 5.02
C PHE A 102 -8.68 -9.76 6.07
N THR A 103 -7.91 -10.80 6.40
CA THR A 103 -8.25 -11.72 7.48
C THR A 103 -8.21 -11.00 8.82
N TYR A 104 -7.13 -10.24 9.08
CA TYR A 104 -6.98 -9.43 10.28
C TYR A 104 -8.08 -8.37 10.41
N SER A 105 -8.28 -7.53 9.39
CA SER A 105 -9.28 -6.45 9.44
C SER A 105 -10.70 -6.99 9.45
N GLY A 106 -10.98 -8.08 8.72
CA GLY A 106 -12.28 -8.76 8.72
C GLY A 106 -12.67 -9.37 10.05
N LEU A 107 -11.69 -9.75 10.88
CA LEU A 107 -11.93 -10.22 12.26
C LEU A 107 -11.93 -9.08 13.27
N MET A 108 -11.12 -8.05 13.05
CA MET A 108 -11.05 -6.89 13.92
C MET A 108 -12.31 -6.03 13.84
N VAL A 109 -12.82 -5.74 12.64
CA VAL A 109 -13.98 -4.84 12.42
C VAL A 109 -15.23 -5.27 13.19
N PRO A 110 -15.67 -6.55 13.15
CA PRO A 110 -16.79 -7.00 13.97
C PRO A 110 -16.58 -6.78 15.47
N ARG A 111 -15.36 -6.99 15.98
CA ARG A 111 -15.05 -6.74 17.41
C ARG A 111 -15.17 -5.26 17.72
N VAL A 112 -14.61 -4.39 16.88
CA VAL A 112 -14.73 -2.93 17.02
C VAL A 112 -16.21 -2.53 17.05
N ALA A 113 -17.00 -2.97 16.07
CA ALA A 113 -18.42 -2.65 16.00
C ALA A 113 -19.19 -3.12 17.25
N LEU A 114 -18.94 -4.35 17.72
CA LEU A 114 -19.58 -4.88 18.94
C LEU A 114 -19.19 -4.09 20.19
N ILE A 115 -17.90 -3.76 20.34
CA ILE A 115 -17.41 -3.01 21.49
C ILE A 115 -18.02 -1.61 21.52
N PHE A 116 -18.01 -0.89 20.40
CA PHE A 116 -18.57 0.47 20.37
C PHE A 116 -20.08 0.50 20.54
N LYS A 117 -20.80 -0.48 19.99
CA LYS A 117 -22.27 -0.53 20.07
C LYS A 117 -22.82 -0.98 21.43
N HIS A 118 -22.08 -1.81 22.16
CA HIS A 118 -22.58 -2.44 23.39
C HIS A 118 -21.81 -2.07 24.66
N ILE A 119 -20.55 -1.66 24.55
CA ILE A 119 -19.66 -1.50 25.70
C ILE A 119 -19.21 -0.04 25.86
N ALA A 120 -18.92 0.67 24.77
CA ALA A 120 -18.25 1.98 24.83
C ALA A 120 -18.98 3.04 25.66
N ALA A 121 -20.31 3.06 25.67
CA ALA A 121 -21.08 4.02 26.47
C ALA A 121 -20.90 3.82 28.00
N GLY A 122 -20.54 2.63 28.45
CA GLY A 122 -20.42 2.26 29.86
C GLY A 122 -19.00 2.27 30.43
N LEU A 123 -17.97 2.52 29.61
CA LEU A 123 -16.57 2.49 30.05
C LEU A 123 -16.22 3.71 30.89
N ASP A 124 -15.68 3.50 32.10
CA ASP A 124 -15.15 4.56 32.97
C ASP A 124 -13.65 4.79 32.71
N GLU A 125 -13.23 6.04 32.68
CA GLU A 125 -11.83 6.45 32.55
C GLU A 125 -10.96 5.95 33.71
N LYS A 126 -11.56 5.68 34.87
CA LYS A 126 -10.84 5.21 36.06
C LYS A 126 -10.46 3.73 35.99
N ASP A 127 -11.10 2.98 35.10
CA ASP A 127 -10.83 1.57 34.94
C ASP A 127 -9.56 1.35 34.10
N ILE A 128 -8.77 0.35 34.48
CA ILE A 128 -7.55 -0.03 33.74
C ILE A 128 -7.91 -0.43 32.30
N LEU A 129 -9.08 -1.05 32.11
CA LEU A 129 -9.68 -1.36 30.81
C LEU A 129 -10.73 -0.32 30.44
N GLY A 130 -10.41 0.96 30.63
CA GLY A 130 -11.26 2.07 30.21
C GLY A 130 -11.06 2.46 28.74
N PRO A 131 -11.62 3.61 28.33
CA PRO A 131 -11.55 4.11 26.94
C PRO A 131 -10.12 4.27 26.41
N ASN A 132 -9.20 4.80 27.21
CA ASN A 132 -7.81 5.01 26.80
C ASN A 132 -7.07 3.72 26.44
N PHE A 133 -7.37 2.63 27.13
CA PHE A 133 -6.77 1.34 26.84
C PHE A 133 -7.34 0.74 25.55
N LEU A 134 -8.64 0.91 25.32
CA LEU A 134 -9.29 0.54 24.05
C LEU A 134 -8.73 1.37 22.88
N LYS A 135 -8.61 2.70 23.02
CA LYS A 135 -7.98 3.58 22.02
C LYS A 135 -6.58 3.11 21.68
N THR A 136 -5.77 2.80 22.70
CA THR A 136 -4.41 2.27 22.51
C THR A 136 -4.42 0.95 21.75
N ALA A 137 -5.31 0.03 22.11
CA ALA A 137 -5.46 -1.25 21.41
C ALA A 137 -5.83 -1.04 19.93
N LEU A 138 -6.75 -0.14 19.62
CA LEU A 138 -7.12 0.16 18.22
C LEU A 138 -5.97 0.84 17.46
N ALA A 139 -5.25 1.76 18.12
CA ALA A 139 -4.10 2.47 17.56
C ALA A 139 -2.95 1.54 17.20
N LEU A 140 -2.82 0.35 17.81
CA LEU A 140 -1.84 -0.67 17.41
C LEU A 140 -1.98 -1.13 15.95
N THR A 141 -3.14 -0.92 15.32
CA THR A 141 -3.33 -1.21 13.89
C THR A 141 -2.36 -0.44 13.00
N ALA A 142 -2.03 0.80 13.35
CA ALA A 142 -1.11 1.65 12.60
C ALA A 142 0.33 1.08 12.56
N PRO A 143 0.99 0.76 13.70
CA PRO A 143 2.28 0.09 13.68
C PRO A 143 2.21 -1.34 13.13
N ILE A 144 1.10 -2.07 13.28
CA ILE A 144 0.94 -3.39 12.63
C ILE A 144 1.01 -3.25 11.11
N PHE A 145 0.27 -2.30 10.53
CA PHE A 145 0.34 -1.98 9.10
C PHE A 145 1.76 -1.65 8.68
N LEU A 146 2.40 -0.71 9.38
CA LEU A 146 3.75 -0.24 9.11
C LEU A 146 4.74 -1.41 9.06
N LEU A 147 4.78 -2.22 10.12
CA LEU A 147 5.68 -3.35 10.23
C LEU A 147 5.38 -4.42 9.17
N MET A 148 4.11 -4.61 8.85
CA MET A 148 3.71 -5.53 7.80
C MET A 148 4.26 -5.07 6.45
N VAL A 149 4.04 -3.82 6.03
CA VAL A 149 4.62 -3.27 4.80
C VAL A 149 6.15 -3.38 4.80
N LEU A 150 6.80 -2.99 5.90
CA LEU A 150 8.26 -3.06 6.04
C LEU A 150 8.80 -4.50 6.02
N SER A 151 8.04 -5.48 6.52
CA SER A 151 8.45 -6.89 6.52
C SER A 151 8.42 -7.54 5.12
N GLN A 152 7.62 -6.95 4.22
CA GLN A 152 7.47 -7.33 2.82
C GLN A 152 8.43 -6.53 1.91
N HIS A 153 9.07 -5.49 2.44
CA HIS A 153 9.97 -4.62 1.71
C HIS A 153 11.22 -5.36 1.20
N ASN A 154 11.44 -5.32 -0.12
CA ASN A 154 12.62 -5.89 -0.78
C ASN A 154 13.78 -4.87 -0.76
N LYS A 155 15.02 -5.35 -0.78
CA LYS A 155 16.24 -4.54 -0.60
C LYS A 155 16.85 -4.00 -1.89
N ARG A 156 16.34 -4.45 -3.04
CA ARG A 156 16.78 -4.01 -4.37
C ARG A 156 15.64 -3.24 -5.00
N GLN A 157 15.51 -1.96 -4.63
CA GLN A 157 14.43 -1.10 -5.11
C GLN A 157 14.96 -0.11 -6.12
N THR A 158 14.23 0.04 -7.22
CA THR A 158 14.25 1.26 -8.02
C THR A 158 13.81 2.43 -7.13
N GLN A 159 14.29 3.65 -7.42
CA GLN A 159 13.96 4.83 -6.61
C GLN A 159 12.44 5.07 -6.53
N GLU A 160 11.73 4.81 -7.61
CA GLU A 160 10.27 4.96 -7.72
C GLU A 160 9.51 4.04 -6.74
N ARG A 161 9.93 2.77 -6.62
CA ARG A 161 9.36 1.82 -5.67
C ARG A 161 9.53 2.27 -4.22
N LYS A 162 10.70 2.82 -3.90
CA LYS A 162 11.01 3.30 -2.55
C LYS A 162 10.10 4.47 -2.21
N HIS A 163 9.97 5.44 -3.12
CA HIS A 163 9.08 6.59 -2.94
C HIS A 163 7.63 6.16 -2.72
N TYR A 164 7.10 5.25 -3.54
CA TYR A 164 5.73 4.76 -3.38
C TYR A 164 5.47 4.10 -2.01
N ILE A 165 6.38 3.23 -1.57
CA ILE A 165 6.26 2.56 -0.25
C ILE A 165 6.38 3.58 0.89
N GLU A 166 7.28 4.56 0.77
CA GLU A 166 7.44 5.63 1.76
C GLU A 166 6.16 6.48 1.87
N THR A 167 5.54 6.84 0.74
CA THR A 167 4.25 7.54 0.73
C THR A 167 3.17 6.74 1.45
N LEU A 168 3.03 5.44 1.15
CA LEU A 168 2.03 4.59 1.81
C LEU A 168 2.26 4.45 3.31
N VAL A 169 3.52 4.26 3.72
CA VAL A 169 3.94 4.17 5.13
C VAL A 169 3.70 5.49 5.87
N ASN A 170 3.72 6.62 5.18
CA ASN A 170 3.48 7.93 5.77
C ASN A 170 2.01 8.35 5.76
N VAL A 171 1.16 7.81 4.90
CA VAL A 171 -0.25 8.22 4.79
C VAL A 171 -1.16 7.28 5.57
N VAL A 172 -1.05 5.97 5.34
CA VAL A 172 -2.03 4.98 5.85
C VAL A 172 -2.06 4.89 7.38
N PRO A 173 -0.93 4.91 8.12
CA PRO A 173 -0.97 4.93 9.58
C PRO A 173 -1.71 6.13 10.15
N PHE A 174 -1.61 7.31 9.52
CA PHE A 174 -2.36 8.49 9.96
C PHE A 174 -3.84 8.36 9.67
N ASP A 175 -4.25 7.74 8.57
CA ASP A 175 -5.65 7.42 8.29
C ASP A 175 -6.23 6.46 9.35
N ILE A 176 -5.44 5.48 9.78
CA ILE A 176 -5.83 4.55 10.85
C ILE A 176 -5.99 5.32 12.17
N LEU A 177 -5.03 6.17 12.54
CA LEU A 177 -5.10 6.96 13.77
C LEU A 177 -6.28 7.93 13.76
N ASP A 178 -6.56 8.55 12.61
CA ASP A 178 -7.75 9.39 12.38
C ASP A 178 -9.04 8.60 12.69
N SER A 179 -9.08 7.33 12.29
CA SER A 179 -10.22 6.44 12.56
C SER A 179 -10.39 6.12 14.04
N VAL A 180 -9.27 5.99 14.78
CA VAL A 180 -9.30 5.76 16.23
C VAL A 180 -9.81 6.98 16.96
N GLU A 181 -9.33 8.19 16.61
CA GLU A 181 -9.85 9.44 17.18
C GLU A 181 -11.33 9.64 16.80
N PHE A 182 -11.73 9.24 15.60
CA PHE A 182 -13.13 9.37 15.20
C PHE A 182 -14.05 8.45 16.02
N LEU A 183 -13.60 7.24 16.34
CA LEU A 183 -14.33 6.32 17.22
C LEU A 183 -14.38 6.80 18.68
N GLU A 184 -13.43 7.64 19.12
CA GLU A 184 -13.44 8.20 20.47
C GLU A 184 -14.66 9.09 20.75
N ILE A 185 -15.29 9.65 19.73
CA ILE A 185 -16.54 10.43 19.87
C ILE A 185 -17.67 9.60 20.49
N LEU A 186 -17.64 8.27 20.34
CA LEU A 186 -18.65 7.36 20.93
C LEU A 186 -18.50 7.16 22.44
N PHE A 187 -17.38 7.57 23.06
CA PHE A 187 -17.25 7.53 24.51
C PHE A 187 -18.06 8.65 25.13
N VAL A 188 -19.27 8.33 25.59
CA VAL A 188 -20.22 9.31 26.16
C VAL A 188 -19.64 10.04 27.37
N GLN A 189 -18.83 9.35 28.18
CA GLN A 189 -18.23 9.94 29.37
C GLN A 189 -17.17 11.00 29.04
N GLU A 190 -16.39 10.78 27.98
CA GLU A 190 -15.34 11.69 27.51
C GLU A 190 -15.93 12.83 26.66
N SER A 191 -16.75 12.49 25.67
CA SER A 191 -17.33 13.45 24.71
C SER A 191 -18.47 14.29 25.29
N ARG A 192 -19.14 13.78 26.34
CA ARG A 192 -20.38 14.35 26.92
C ARG A 192 -21.50 14.54 25.90
N LEU A 193 -21.47 13.77 24.81
CA LEU A 193 -22.47 13.81 23.75
C LEU A 193 -23.39 12.61 23.79
N VAL A 194 -24.68 12.86 23.57
CA VAL A 194 -25.67 11.81 23.27
C VAL A 194 -25.97 11.91 21.78
N LEU A 195 -25.46 10.96 21.01
CA LEU A 195 -25.60 10.94 19.55
C LEU A 195 -26.92 10.25 19.15
N PRO A 196 -27.58 10.69 18.06
CA PRO A 196 -28.68 9.94 17.49
C PRO A 196 -28.15 8.62 16.90
N PHE A 197 -28.94 7.54 17.00
CA PHE A 197 -28.54 6.19 16.56
C PHE A 197 -27.98 6.15 15.13
N THR A 198 -28.54 6.92 14.21
CA THR A 198 -28.06 6.97 12.82
C THR A 198 -26.64 7.55 12.72
N LEU A 199 -26.33 8.57 13.50
CA LEU A 199 -25.00 9.17 13.52
C LEU A 199 -23.99 8.25 14.20
N GLU A 200 -24.40 7.58 15.28
CA GLU A 200 -23.62 6.55 15.95
C GLU A 200 -23.19 5.43 14.97
N ASP A 201 -24.15 4.87 14.23
CA ASP A 201 -23.88 3.83 13.23
C ASP A 201 -22.92 4.32 12.13
N PHE A 202 -23.02 5.60 11.70
CA PHE A 202 -22.05 6.18 10.75
C PHE A 202 -20.65 6.35 11.34
N ILE A 203 -20.54 6.79 12.59
CA ILE A 203 -19.25 6.96 13.27
C ILE A 203 -18.58 5.60 13.51
N ILE A 204 -19.34 4.50 13.60
CA ILE A 204 -18.78 3.14 13.62
C ILE A 204 -18.41 2.68 12.19
N ALA A 205 -19.32 2.87 11.22
CA ALA A 205 -19.18 2.29 9.88
C ALA A 205 -17.97 2.83 9.10
N PHE A 206 -17.77 4.16 9.05
CA PHE A 206 -16.71 4.74 8.23
C PHE A 206 -15.29 4.40 8.73
N PRO A 207 -14.97 4.46 10.03
CA PRO A 207 -13.73 3.90 10.58
C PRO A 207 -13.53 2.43 10.25
N CYS A 208 -14.57 1.61 10.37
CA CYS A 208 -14.48 0.19 10.02
C CYS A 208 -14.12 -0.02 8.55
N ILE A 209 -14.72 0.76 7.64
CA ILE A 209 -14.35 0.77 6.21
C ILE A 209 -12.87 1.15 6.07
N ASN A 210 -12.42 2.20 6.77
CA ASN A 210 -11.04 2.66 6.69
C ASN A 210 -10.00 1.67 7.28
N LEU A 211 -10.39 0.79 8.19
CA LEU A 211 -9.54 -0.32 8.66
C LEU A 211 -9.39 -1.44 7.60
N ILE A 212 -10.36 -1.58 6.70
CA ILE A 212 -10.33 -2.57 5.62
C ILE A 212 -9.53 -2.05 4.42
N ILE A 213 -9.64 -0.76 4.12
CA ILE A 213 -9.04 -0.12 2.93
C ILE A 213 -7.54 -0.44 2.73
N PRO A 214 -6.68 -0.46 3.75
CA PRO A 214 -5.27 -0.81 3.58
C PRO A 214 -5.04 -2.21 2.97
N GLY A 215 -6.04 -3.10 3.02
CA GLY A 215 -6.01 -4.37 2.30
C GLY A 215 -5.91 -4.20 0.78
N PHE A 216 -6.61 -3.20 0.23
CA PHE A 216 -6.49 -2.85 -1.19
C PHE A 216 -5.13 -2.27 -1.53
N CYS A 217 -4.51 -1.51 -0.62
CA CYS A 217 -3.11 -1.09 -0.77
C CYS A 217 -2.16 -2.31 -0.90
N PHE A 218 -2.37 -3.37 -0.13
CA PHE A 218 -1.59 -4.61 -0.31
C PHE A 218 -1.90 -5.33 -1.64
N VAL A 219 -3.14 -5.29 -2.14
CA VAL A 219 -3.48 -5.82 -3.47
C VAL A 219 -2.71 -5.05 -4.54
N VAL A 220 -2.72 -3.72 -4.45
CA VAL A 220 -2.00 -2.80 -5.33
C VAL A 220 -0.50 -3.07 -5.31
N LEU A 221 0.10 -3.16 -4.13
CA LEU A 221 1.51 -3.50 -3.96
C LEU A 221 1.83 -4.87 -4.56
N SER A 222 0.94 -5.85 -4.38
CA SER A 222 1.14 -7.19 -4.93
C SER A 222 0.98 -7.26 -6.46
N GLN A 223 0.13 -6.44 -7.06
CA GLN A 223 -0.14 -6.43 -8.51
C GLN A 223 0.84 -5.54 -9.28
N SER A 224 1.25 -4.41 -8.71
CA SER A 224 2.26 -3.50 -9.27
C SER A 224 3.68 -4.06 -9.20
N PHE A 225 3.87 -5.30 -8.74
CA PHE A 225 5.17 -5.87 -8.42
C PHE A 225 5.97 -4.94 -7.48
N TYR A 226 5.28 -4.29 -6.54
CA TYR A 226 5.78 -3.22 -5.70
C TYR A 226 6.40 -2.08 -6.52
N GLY A 227 5.66 -1.53 -7.49
CA GLY A 227 6.13 -0.41 -8.31
C GLY A 227 7.13 -0.76 -9.42
N GLU A 228 7.29 -2.03 -9.80
CA GLU A 228 8.02 -2.40 -11.04
C GLU A 228 7.13 -2.25 -12.28
N ARG A 229 5.81 -2.18 -12.11
CA ARG A 229 4.85 -1.91 -13.18
C ARG A 229 3.92 -0.76 -12.77
N PRO A 230 3.66 0.20 -13.68
CA PRO A 230 2.61 1.18 -13.43
C PRO A 230 1.28 0.44 -13.28
N LEU A 231 0.47 0.87 -12.31
CA LEU A 231 -0.91 0.41 -12.23
C LEU A 231 -1.69 0.96 -13.43
N SER A 232 -2.72 0.24 -13.86
CA SER A 232 -3.64 0.79 -14.86
C SER A 232 -4.24 2.10 -14.32
N ARG A 233 -4.24 3.16 -15.14
CA ARG A 233 -4.78 4.49 -14.79
C ARG A 233 -6.18 4.40 -14.18
N GLY A 234 -7.08 3.61 -14.77
CA GLY A 234 -8.44 3.42 -14.25
C GLY A 234 -8.49 2.83 -12.83
N PHE A 235 -7.54 1.94 -12.47
CA PHE A 235 -7.46 1.41 -11.12
C PHE A 235 -6.96 2.47 -10.13
N GLN A 236 -5.94 3.24 -10.48
CA GLN A 236 -5.46 4.36 -9.64
C GLN A 236 -6.57 5.39 -9.44
N PHE A 237 -7.29 5.73 -10.50
CA PHE A 237 -8.45 6.62 -10.45
C PHE A 237 -9.52 6.11 -9.48
N ILE A 238 -9.95 4.84 -9.62
CA ILE A 238 -10.97 4.25 -8.74
C ILE A 238 -10.47 4.20 -7.29
N TYR A 239 -9.21 3.86 -7.06
CA TYR A 239 -8.61 3.80 -5.73
C TYR A 239 -8.58 5.18 -5.05
N THR A 240 -8.06 6.20 -5.74
CA THR A 240 -7.99 7.58 -5.23
C THR A 240 -9.39 8.14 -5.00
N LEU A 241 -10.31 7.94 -5.95
CA LEU A 241 -11.71 8.36 -5.82
C LEU A 241 -12.40 7.67 -4.63
N SER A 242 -12.16 6.37 -4.43
CA SER A 242 -12.71 5.62 -3.29
C SER A 242 -12.21 6.17 -1.96
N HIS A 243 -10.91 6.49 -1.84
CA HIS A 243 -10.35 7.10 -0.63
C HIS A 243 -10.98 8.46 -0.32
N ILE A 244 -11.18 9.31 -1.34
CA ILE A 244 -11.84 10.60 -1.18
C ILE A 244 -13.28 10.41 -0.70
N LEU A 245 -14.07 9.58 -1.40
CA LEU A 245 -15.51 9.46 -1.17
C LEU A 245 -15.89 8.60 0.05
N LEU A 246 -15.09 7.61 0.42
CA LEU A 246 -15.41 6.67 1.51
C LEU A 246 -14.70 6.98 2.82
N VAL A 247 -13.64 7.79 2.80
CA VAL A 247 -12.86 8.12 3.99
C VAL A 247 -12.87 9.62 4.25
N ASN A 248 -12.21 10.40 3.39
CA ASN A 248 -11.93 11.79 3.72
C ASN A 248 -13.19 12.68 3.70
N VAL A 249 -14.06 12.54 2.70
CA VAL A 249 -15.31 13.32 2.61
C VAL A 249 -16.29 12.97 3.72
N PRO A 250 -16.58 11.69 4.03
CA PRO A 250 -17.44 11.33 5.15
C PRO A 250 -16.91 11.81 6.51
N PHE A 251 -15.61 11.61 6.76
CA PHE A 251 -14.97 12.06 7.99
C PHE A 251 -15.06 13.58 8.14
N LEU A 252 -14.79 14.33 7.06
CA LEU A 252 -14.93 15.79 7.06
C LEU A 252 -16.38 16.22 7.31
N THR A 253 -17.34 15.62 6.61
CA THR A 253 -18.77 15.97 6.71
C THR A 253 -19.28 15.77 8.13
N ILE A 254 -18.98 14.62 8.74
CA ILE A 254 -19.42 14.33 10.09
C ILE A 254 -18.70 15.24 11.10
N ARG A 255 -17.40 15.51 10.95
CA ARG A 255 -16.69 16.47 11.82
C ARG A 255 -17.26 17.88 11.73
N MET A 256 -17.60 18.35 10.53
CA MET A 256 -18.28 19.63 10.34
C MET A 256 -19.65 19.65 11.01
N TYR A 257 -20.41 18.56 10.92
CA TYR A 257 -21.68 18.41 11.61
C TYR A 257 -21.52 18.45 13.14
N LEU A 258 -20.56 17.70 13.69
CA LEU A 258 -20.26 17.66 15.12
C LEU A 258 -19.82 19.03 15.65
N TRP A 259 -18.96 19.73 14.90
CA TRP A 259 -18.49 21.06 15.28
C TRP A 259 -19.62 22.10 15.28
N HIS A 260 -20.40 22.18 14.19
CA HIS A 260 -21.41 23.23 14.04
C HIS A 260 -22.70 22.98 14.83
N LEU A 261 -23.17 21.74 14.91
CA LEU A 261 -24.49 21.44 15.52
C LEU A 261 -24.38 20.89 16.94
N LEU A 262 -23.27 20.23 17.28
CA LEU A 262 -23.07 19.59 18.59
C LEU A 262 -21.99 20.27 19.44
N SER A 263 -21.44 21.40 18.97
CA SER A 263 -20.44 22.22 19.66
C SER A 263 -19.22 21.45 20.14
N GLN A 264 -18.81 20.42 19.39
CA GLN A 264 -17.55 19.71 19.63
C GLN A 264 -16.34 20.55 19.21
N ASP A 265 -15.21 20.28 19.85
CA ASP A 265 -13.96 20.95 19.53
C ASP A 265 -13.44 20.56 18.14
N ILE A 266 -12.70 21.47 17.52
CA ILE A 266 -12.10 21.24 16.19
C ILE A 266 -10.96 20.24 16.33
N SER A 267 -11.14 19.06 15.74
CA SER A 267 -10.08 18.05 15.61
C SER A 267 -9.02 18.47 14.59
N VAL A 268 -7.74 18.21 14.89
CA VAL A 268 -6.62 18.43 13.96
C VAL A 268 -6.79 17.59 12.68
N PHE A 269 -7.46 16.44 12.77
CA PHE A 269 -7.75 15.59 11.62
C PHE A 269 -8.78 16.20 10.65
N LEU A 270 -9.51 17.25 11.05
CA LEU A 270 -10.34 18.02 10.12
C LEU A 270 -9.49 18.61 8.98
N ILE A 271 -8.38 19.26 9.32
CA ILE A 271 -7.46 19.87 8.35
C ILE A 271 -6.78 18.80 7.50
N LYS A 272 -6.40 17.66 8.10
CA LYS A 272 -5.87 16.50 7.35
C LYS A 272 -6.84 16.07 6.26
N ASN A 273 -8.13 15.93 6.58
CA ASN A 273 -9.12 15.46 5.60
C ASN A 273 -9.31 16.47 4.45
N ILE A 274 -9.26 17.78 4.73
CA ILE A 274 -9.25 18.83 3.69
C ILE A 274 -8.01 18.68 2.79
N MET A 275 -6.81 18.57 3.38
CA MET A 275 -5.57 18.42 2.61
C MET A 275 -5.59 17.17 1.73
N MET A 276 -6.04 16.03 2.26
CA MET A 276 -6.12 14.78 1.51
C MET A 276 -7.14 14.83 0.38
N ILE A 277 -8.25 15.56 0.54
CA ILE A 277 -9.20 15.81 -0.55
C ILE A 277 -8.53 16.66 -1.64
N CYS A 278 -7.87 17.76 -1.28
CA CYS A 278 -7.19 18.61 -2.26
C CYS A 278 -6.12 17.86 -3.05
N LEU A 279 -5.26 17.10 -2.35
CA LEU A 279 -4.23 16.28 -2.98
C LEU A 279 -4.86 15.21 -3.89
N GLY A 280 -5.87 14.49 -3.40
CA GLY A 280 -6.53 13.46 -4.20
C GLY A 280 -7.26 14.03 -5.43
N VAL A 281 -7.84 15.23 -5.35
CA VAL A 281 -8.43 15.91 -6.52
C VAL A 281 -7.36 16.30 -7.53
N ASN A 282 -6.20 16.77 -7.09
CA ASN A 282 -5.07 17.05 -7.97
C ASN A 282 -4.57 15.76 -8.67
N ASP A 283 -4.41 14.67 -7.92
CA ASP A 283 -4.01 13.38 -8.49
C ASP A 283 -5.03 12.87 -9.53
N LEU A 284 -6.34 13.05 -9.27
CA LEU A 284 -7.39 12.69 -10.25
C LEU A 284 -7.34 13.56 -11.50
N TYR A 285 -7.03 14.85 -11.36
CA TYR A 285 -6.88 15.77 -12.49
C TYR A 285 -5.70 15.39 -13.38
N GLU A 286 -4.55 15.08 -12.79
CA GLU A 286 -3.36 14.59 -13.53
C GLU A 286 -3.67 13.30 -14.29
N LEU A 287 -4.33 12.34 -13.63
CA LEU A 287 -4.74 11.08 -14.27
C LEU A 287 -5.70 11.27 -15.45
N CYS A 288 -6.54 12.32 -15.43
CA CYS A 288 -7.42 12.66 -16.53
C CYS A 288 -6.70 13.43 -17.65
N GLY A 289 -5.82 14.39 -17.31
CA GLY A 289 -5.15 15.26 -18.28
C GLY A 289 -4.15 14.53 -19.20
N GLU A 290 -3.46 13.51 -18.72
CA GLU A 290 -2.56 12.67 -19.54
C GLU A 290 -3.29 11.75 -20.54
N SER A 291 -4.63 11.74 -20.55
CA SER A 291 -5.42 10.93 -21.49
C SER A 291 -5.66 11.64 -22.83
N ASP A 292 -5.47 12.96 -22.90
CA ASP A 292 -5.73 13.76 -24.11
C ASP A 292 -4.49 13.94 -25.01
N ASP A 293 -3.27 13.71 -24.51
CA ASP A 293 -2.01 13.92 -25.27
C ASP A 293 -1.53 12.66 -26.05
N ASP A 294 -2.01 11.47 -25.69
CA ASP A 294 -1.66 10.20 -26.38
C ASP A 294 -2.41 10.02 -27.74
N GLY A 295 -3.21 11.01 -28.17
CA GLY A 295 -4.14 10.92 -29.30
C GLY A 295 -3.78 11.73 -30.56
N VAL A 296 -2.67 12.47 -30.60
CA VAL A 296 -2.41 13.45 -31.68
C VAL A 296 -1.21 13.13 -32.59
N ASP A 297 -0.37 12.12 -32.33
CA ASP A 297 0.78 11.79 -33.20
C ASP A 297 0.54 10.63 -34.18
N GLY A 298 -0.66 10.55 -34.76
CA GLY A 298 -1.06 9.42 -35.60
C GLY A 298 -2.08 9.75 -36.69
N ALA A 299 -1.97 10.90 -37.38
CA ALA A 299 -2.79 11.17 -38.56
C ALA A 299 -2.04 11.99 -39.62
N GLY A 300 -1.54 11.25 -40.61
CA GLY A 300 -1.24 11.60 -42.01
C GLY A 300 -1.11 13.07 -42.44
N ALA A 301 0.03 13.36 -43.06
CA ALA A 301 0.12 14.34 -44.14
C ALA A 301 1.06 13.80 -45.24
N ASP A 302 0.55 12.87 -46.05
CA ASP A 302 1.08 12.61 -47.39
C ASP A 302 0.20 13.34 -48.41
N GLY A 303 0.84 14.16 -49.26
CA GLY A 303 0.36 14.53 -50.61
C GLY A 303 -0.08 15.99 -50.79
N GLU A 304 0.73 16.82 -51.46
CA GLU A 304 0.66 16.97 -52.94
C GLU A 304 1.80 17.85 -53.54
N PRO A 305 2.07 17.74 -54.86
CA PRO A 305 3.28 18.24 -55.54
C PRO A 305 3.04 19.49 -56.41
N GLY A 306 4.08 20.28 -56.69
CA GLY A 306 4.06 21.23 -57.82
C GLY A 306 5.02 22.42 -57.75
N GLU A 307 5.96 22.45 -58.72
CA GLU A 307 6.60 23.61 -59.40
C GLU A 307 7.39 24.66 -58.58
N ALA A 308 8.51 25.24 -59.01
CA ALA A 308 9.53 25.01 -60.06
C ALA A 308 10.64 26.07 -59.82
N MET A 309 11.84 25.86 -60.40
CA MET A 309 12.81 26.90 -60.80
C MET A 309 13.64 27.55 -59.66
N GLU A 310 14.97 27.69 -59.68
CA GLU A 310 15.99 27.64 -60.74
C GLU A 310 17.41 27.75 -60.13
N LEU A 311 18.43 27.27 -60.88
CA LEU A 311 19.86 27.72 -60.91
C LEU A 311 20.71 27.47 -59.63
N GLN A 312 21.94 26.94 -59.62
CA GLN A 312 23.07 26.75 -60.55
C GLN A 312 24.13 26.02 -59.68
N ASP A 313 24.93 25.02 -60.06
CA ASP A 313 25.84 24.91 -61.20
C ASP A 313 26.41 23.46 -61.28
N ARG A 314 26.92 23.12 -62.46
CA ARG A 314 27.34 21.79 -62.98
C ARG A 314 28.85 21.50 -62.68
N PRO A 315 29.50 20.40 -63.14
CA PRO A 315 29.44 18.99 -62.72
C PRO A 315 30.90 18.36 -62.67
N PRO A 316 31.21 17.15 -63.21
CA PRO A 316 31.09 15.80 -62.65
C PRO A 316 32.44 15.03 -62.65
N SER A 317 32.44 13.78 -62.19
CA SER A 317 33.21 12.59 -62.66
C SER A 317 33.52 11.71 -61.44
N ARG A 318 33.34 10.39 -61.42
CA ARG A 318 33.47 9.42 -62.51
C ARG A 318 32.75 8.12 -62.12
N VAL A 319 32.28 7.43 -63.14
CA VAL A 319 31.54 6.16 -63.17
C VAL A 319 32.52 4.97 -63.17
N VAL A 320 32.37 4.03 -62.21
CA VAL A 320 32.42 2.52 -62.33
C VAL A 320 33.77 1.88 -62.76
N PRO A 321 34.06 0.55 -62.67
CA PRO A 321 33.46 -0.65 -62.01
C PRO A 321 34.41 -1.40 -61.03
N ILE A 322 33.91 -2.29 -60.14
CA ILE A 322 33.88 -3.78 -60.19
C ILE A 322 35.21 -4.45 -60.56
N GLU A 323 35.80 -5.21 -59.62
CA GLU A 323 36.47 -6.47 -59.91
C GLU A 323 36.31 -7.44 -58.71
N ASP A 324 35.79 -8.63 -59.03
CA ASP A 324 35.72 -9.81 -58.19
C ASP A 324 37.12 -10.45 -58.05
N GLY A 325 37.37 -11.14 -56.95
CA GLY A 325 38.60 -11.92 -56.76
C GLY A 325 38.58 -12.77 -55.51
N GLU A 326 38.21 -14.04 -55.70
CA GLU A 326 38.33 -15.15 -54.75
C GLU A 326 39.76 -15.39 -54.25
N HIS A 327 39.81 -16.21 -53.19
CA HIS A 327 40.83 -17.20 -52.84
C HIS A 327 41.90 -16.83 -51.80
N GLY A 328 42.03 -17.70 -50.80
CA GLY A 328 43.31 -17.98 -50.16
C GLY A 328 43.24 -18.14 -48.66
N ASP A 329 43.22 -19.40 -48.23
CA ASP A 329 43.30 -19.91 -46.87
C ASP A 329 44.53 -19.46 -46.04
N ASP A 330 44.40 -19.74 -44.74
CA ASP A 330 45.42 -20.23 -43.80
C ASP A 330 46.16 -19.29 -42.83
N GLU A 331 46.17 -19.83 -41.60
CA GLU A 331 47.19 -19.78 -40.54
C GLU A 331 47.24 -18.67 -39.46
N GLU A 332 46.97 -19.17 -38.24
CA GLU A 332 47.70 -18.98 -36.98
C GLU A 332 47.76 -17.60 -36.25
N GLN A 333 47.19 -17.67 -35.04
CA GLN A 333 47.44 -16.97 -33.76
C GLN A 333 48.89 -16.48 -33.48
N PRO A 334 49.19 -15.86 -32.30
CA PRO A 334 48.42 -15.03 -31.34
C PRO A 334 49.19 -13.78 -30.87
N HIS A 335 48.52 -12.74 -30.34
CA HIS A 335 49.11 -11.82 -29.33
C HIS A 335 47.97 -11.11 -28.55
N THR A 336 47.79 -11.36 -27.26
CA THR A 336 48.42 -10.71 -26.09
C THR A 336 47.87 -9.31 -25.74
N VAL A 337 46.99 -9.30 -24.73
CA VAL A 337 46.92 -8.48 -23.49
C VAL A 337 47.29 -6.97 -23.48
N PHE A 338 46.53 -6.23 -22.63
CA PHE A 338 46.80 -4.96 -21.92
C PHE A 338 46.18 -3.71 -22.58
N ILE A 339 45.40 -2.83 -21.91
CA ILE A 339 45.22 -2.47 -20.49
C ILE A 339 43.75 -2.15 -20.22
#